data_AF-A0A1D7UYW0-F1
#
_entry.id   AF-A0A1D7UYW0-F1
#
_cell.length_a   1.000
_cell.length_b   1.000
_cell.length_c   1.000
_cell.angle_alpha   90.00
_cell.angle_beta   90.00
_cell.angle_gamma   90.00
#
_symmetry.space_group_name_H-M   'P 1'
#
loop_
_entity.id
_entity.type
_entity.pdbx_description
1 polymer ?
#
loop_
_entity_poly.entity_id
_entity_poly.type
_entity_poly.pdbx_seq_one_letter_code
_entity_poly.pdbx_strand_id
1 'polypeptide(L)'
;MNTAEIMKELESMGSEGVKKIFINHGAKEPLFGVKVGDLKKIQKKIKKNNSLSLELYKTGNADAMYLAGLIADEKEIQKKDLQSWVKTAASPMISECTVAWIAAESKYGWELAKEWIDSPKESIASSGWSTFSSLLSITTDEQIDSQEILKLLKRVESTIHKSQNRVKYCMNGFVIAVGGFYPKLTEEALKVSQKIGTVNVMTGKTACKVPDAEEYILKMKKMGRLGKKKKEARC
;
A
#
# COMPACT_ATOMS: atom_id res chain seq x y z
N MET A 1 -27.02 5.21 -0.96
CA MET A 1 -26.00 6.26 -0.74
C MET A 1 -25.29 6.52 -2.06
N ASN A 2 -25.40 7.73 -2.59
CA ASN A 2 -24.67 8.17 -3.78
C ASN A 2 -23.41 8.97 -3.40
N THR A 3 -22.59 9.31 -4.38
CA THR A 3 -21.32 10.04 -4.18
C THR A 3 -21.51 11.37 -3.45
N ALA A 4 -22.54 12.16 -3.78
CA ALA A 4 -22.78 13.46 -3.15
C ALA A 4 -23.16 13.33 -1.66
N GLU A 5 -24.00 12.35 -1.32
CA GLU A 5 -24.37 12.05 0.07
C GLU A 5 -23.16 11.62 0.89
N ILE A 6 -22.30 10.77 0.31
CA ILE A 6 -21.09 10.30 0.98
C ILE A 6 -20.09 11.44 1.17
N MET A 7 -19.89 12.29 0.17
CA MET A 7 -18.99 13.44 0.31
C MET A 7 -19.43 14.38 1.44
N LYS A 8 -20.74 14.63 1.58
CA LYS A 8 -21.29 15.40 2.71
C LYS A 8 -21.09 14.69 4.05
N GLU A 9 -21.31 13.38 4.12
CA GLU A 9 -21.07 12.60 5.34
C GLU A 9 -19.58 12.63 5.72
N LEU A 10 -18.67 12.44 4.76
CA LEU A 10 -17.22 12.52 4.97
C LEU A 10 -16.78 13.90 5.45
N GLU A 11 -17.30 14.97 4.85
CA GLU A 11 -17.02 16.34 5.28
C GLU A 11 -17.45 16.57 6.73
N SER A 12 -18.66 16.11 7.10
CA SER A 12 -19.15 16.23 8.47
C SER A 12 -18.36 15.43 9.51
N MET A 13 -17.64 14.39 9.09
CA MET A 13 -16.76 13.57 9.92
C MET A 13 -15.31 14.08 9.96
N GLY A 14 -14.99 15.09 9.16
CA GLY A 14 -13.65 15.67 9.07
C GLY A 14 -13.21 16.33 10.36
N SER A 15 -11.90 16.34 10.61
CA SER A 15 -11.33 17.11 11.73
C SER A 15 -9.96 17.67 11.38
N GLU A 16 -9.72 18.92 11.76
CA GLU A 16 -8.45 19.61 11.52
C GLU A 16 -7.25 18.90 12.15
N GLY A 17 -7.44 18.28 13.32
CA GLY A 17 -6.40 17.50 13.98
C GLY A 17 -5.95 16.28 13.15
N VAL A 18 -6.92 15.48 12.67
CA VAL A 18 -6.62 14.30 11.84
C VAL A 18 -6.10 14.72 10.47
N LYS A 19 -6.68 15.77 9.87
CA LYS A 19 -6.21 16.37 8.61
C LYS A 19 -4.74 16.77 8.71
N LYS A 20 -4.35 17.50 9.76
CA LYS A 20 -2.96 17.89 10.02
C LYS A 20 -2.04 16.67 10.17
N ILE A 21 -2.50 15.62 10.84
CA ILE A 21 -1.74 14.36 10.94
C ILE A 21 -1.51 13.78 9.54
N PHE A 22 -2.54 13.65 8.71
CA PHE A 22 -2.40 13.09 7.36
C PHE A 22 -1.50 13.94 6.47
N ILE A 23 -1.63 15.27 6.51
CA ILE A 23 -0.73 16.19 5.79
C ILE A 23 0.72 16.02 6.26
N ASN A 24 0.95 15.91 7.57
CA ASN A 24 2.28 15.65 8.11
C ASN A 24 2.86 14.32 7.62
N HIS A 25 2.03 13.32 7.28
CA HIS A 25 2.43 12.06 6.66
C HIS A 25 2.51 12.13 5.11
N GLY A 26 2.33 13.31 4.52
CA GLY A 26 2.47 13.55 3.09
C GLY A 26 1.18 13.53 2.28
N ALA A 27 0.01 13.43 2.92
CA ALA A 27 -1.25 13.58 2.21
C ALA A 27 -1.37 14.96 1.56
N LYS A 28 -1.99 15.01 0.38
CA LYS A 28 -2.23 16.21 -0.42
C LYS A 28 -3.71 16.57 -0.37
N GLU A 29 -3.99 17.86 -0.35
CA GLU A 29 -5.34 18.40 -0.50
C GLU A 29 -5.93 18.04 -1.88
N PRO A 30 -7.26 17.90 -2.00
CA PRO A 30 -8.25 18.07 -0.94
C PRO A 30 -8.33 16.86 0.02
N LEU A 31 -8.51 17.12 1.32
CA LEU A 31 -8.92 16.12 2.30
C LEU A 31 -9.67 16.77 3.49
N PHE A 32 -10.60 16.02 4.07
CA PHE A 32 -11.37 16.43 5.26
C PHE A 32 -10.71 15.98 6.57
N GLY A 33 -9.89 14.91 6.54
CA GLY A 33 -9.26 14.35 7.72
C GLY A 33 -10.20 13.46 8.53
N VAL A 34 -10.72 12.41 7.88
CA VAL A 34 -11.63 11.44 8.49
C VAL A 34 -10.84 10.28 9.07
N LYS A 35 -11.20 9.83 10.28
CA LYS A 35 -10.54 8.66 10.87
C LYS A 35 -10.89 7.40 10.06
N VAL A 36 -9.88 6.56 9.79
CA VAL A 36 -10.08 5.28 9.06
C VAL A 36 -11.15 4.40 9.72
N GLY A 37 -11.25 4.42 11.06
CA GLY A 37 -12.30 3.69 11.79
C GLY A 37 -13.73 4.15 11.45
N ASP A 38 -13.92 5.43 11.13
CA ASP A 38 -15.22 5.98 10.72
C ASP A 38 -15.51 5.67 9.25
N LEU A 39 -14.50 5.70 8.37
CA LEU A 39 -14.63 5.21 6.98
C LEU A 39 -15.12 3.75 6.94
N LYS A 40 -14.64 2.90 7.85
CA LYS A 40 -15.11 1.50 7.98
C LYS A 40 -16.58 1.39 8.38
N LYS A 41 -17.15 2.37 9.08
CA LYS A 41 -18.60 2.37 9.38
C LYS A 41 -19.40 2.60 8.10
N ILE A 42 -18.95 3.50 7.23
CA ILE A 42 -19.56 3.74 5.92
C ILE A 42 -19.39 2.50 5.02
N GLN A 43 -18.17 1.95 4.96
CA GLN A 43 -17.87 0.70 4.24
C GLN A 43 -18.81 -0.43 4.66
N LYS A 44 -19.10 -0.62 5.94
CA LYS A 44 -20.03 -1.68 6.40
C LYS A 44 -21.46 -1.51 5.88
N LYS A 45 -21.93 -0.27 5.70
CA LYS A 45 -23.24 0.03 5.13
C LYS A 45 -23.27 -0.24 3.62
N ILE A 46 -22.25 0.21 2.90
CA ILE A 46 -22.16 0.14 1.44
C ILE A 46 -21.73 -1.25 0.94
N LYS A 47 -20.85 -1.92 1.68
CA LYS A 47 -20.11 -3.12 1.30
C LYS A 47 -19.29 -2.87 0.03
N LYS A 48 -19.21 -3.84 -0.89
CA LYS A 48 -18.55 -3.66 -2.19
C LYS A 48 -19.52 -2.99 -3.17
N ASN A 49 -19.06 -1.94 -3.82
CA ASN A 49 -19.76 -1.24 -4.90
C ASN A 49 -18.71 -0.57 -5.81
N ASN A 50 -18.40 -1.22 -6.94
CA ASN A 50 -17.34 -0.76 -7.84
C ASN A 50 -17.72 0.53 -8.59
N SER A 51 -18.97 0.68 -9.03
CA SER A 51 -19.39 1.93 -9.69
C SER A 51 -19.18 3.14 -8.78
N LEU A 52 -19.57 3.00 -7.51
CA LEU A 52 -19.41 4.04 -6.51
C LEU A 52 -17.95 4.26 -6.11
N SER A 53 -17.13 3.21 -6.05
CA SER A 53 -15.70 3.35 -5.77
C SER A 53 -15.01 4.21 -6.84
N LEU A 54 -15.33 3.99 -8.12
CA LEU A 54 -14.77 4.74 -9.24
C LEU A 54 -15.19 6.22 -9.18
N GLU A 55 -16.43 6.51 -8.80
CA GLU A 55 -16.89 7.90 -8.61
C GLU A 55 -16.21 8.58 -7.42
N LEU A 56 -16.13 7.93 -6.26
CA LEU A 56 -15.47 8.46 -5.07
C LEU A 56 -14.00 8.75 -5.34
N TYR A 57 -13.31 7.87 -6.07
CA TYR A 57 -11.91 8.07 -6.40
C TYR A 57 -11.69 9.29 -7.30
N LYS A 58 -12.60 9.55 -8.25
CA LYS A 58 -12.55 10.72 -9.16
C LYS A 58 -12.70 12.06 -8.45
N THR A 59 -13.22 12.09 -7.22
CA THR A 59 -13.34 13.33 -6.44
C THR A 59 -11.98 13.95 -6.11
N GLY A 60 -10.90 13.16 -6.12
CA GLY A 60 -9.56 13.60 -5.74
C GLY A 60 -9.41 13.87 -4.24
N ASN A 61 -10.47 13.72 -3.44
CA ASN A 61 -10.40 13.88 -1.99
C ASN A 61 -9.77 12.64 -1.35
N ALA A 62 -8.71 12.80 -0.55
CA ALA A 62 -7.96 11.67 -0.02
C ALA A 62 -8.80 10.73 0.87
N ASP A 63 -9.74 11.25 1.66
CA ASP A 63 -10.63 10.43 2.48
C ASP A 63 -11.61 9.62 1.61
N ALA A 64 -12.16 10.25 0.56
CA ALA A 64 -13.04 9.60 -0.39
C ALA A 64 -12.31 8.56 -1.26
N MET A 65 -11.11 8.87 -1.73
CA MET A 65 -10.25 7.92 -2.45
C MET A 65 -9.87 6.74 -1.56
N TYR A 66 -9.60 6.97 -0.28
CA TYR A 66 -9.34 5.87 0.66
C TYR A 66 -10.57 4.97 0.83
N LEU A 67 -11.75 5.56 1.04
CA LEU A 67 -13.01 4.83 1.09
C LEU A 67 -13.30 4.07 -0.22
N ALA A 68 -12.97 4.65 -1.37
CA ALA A 68 -13.11 3.99 -2.66
C ALA A 68 -12.34 2.65 -2.69
N GLY A 69 -11.11 2.61 -2.17
CA GLY A 69 -10.38 1.35 -2.02
C GLY A 69 -11.06 0.36 -1.08
N LEU A 70 -11.67 0.83 0.01
CA LEU A 70 -12.37 -0.07 0.94
C LEU A 70 -13.61 -0.73 0.30
N ILE A 71 -14.29 -0.04 -0.62
CA ILE A 71 -15.54 -0.50 -1.23
C ILE A 71 -15.40 -1.00 -2.68
N ALA A 72 -14.21 -0.90 -3.29
CA ALA A 72 -14.00 -1.39 -4.65
C ALA A 72 -14.21 -2.91 -4.73
N ASP A 73 -14.76 -3.37 -5.85
CA ASP A 73 -14.81 -4.79 -6.16
C ASP A 73 -13.61 -5.16 -7.04
N GLU A 74 -12.69 -5.91 -6.44
CA GLU A 74 -11.45 -6.38 -7.05
C GLU A 74 -11.67 -7.29 -8.28
N LYS A 75 -12.87 -7.90 -8.39
CA LYS A 75 -13.23 -8.76 -9.52
C LYS A 75 -13.80 -7.97 -10.69
N GLU A 76 -14.40 -6.81 -10.42
CA GLU A 76 -15.02 -5.95 -11.44
C GLU A 76 -14.10 -4.83 -11.92
N ILE A 77 -13.17 -4.36 -11.09
CA ILE A 77 -12.27 -3.27 -11.46
C ILE A 77 -11.44 -3.64 -12.68
N GLN A 78 -11.32 -2.72 -13.64
CA GLN A 78 -10.57 -2.97 -14.87
C GLN A 78 -9.13 -2.47 -14.74
N LYS A 79 -8.23 -3.06 -15.53
CA LYS A 79 -6.83 -2.62 -15.59
C LYS A 79 -6.70 -1.12 -15.88
N LYS A 80 -7.55 -0.58 -16.77
CA LYS A 80 -7.58 0.86 -17.09
C LYS A 80 -7.95 1.74 -15.90
N ASP A 81 -8.78 1.25 -14.98
CA ASP A 81 -9.19 1.99 -13.80
C ASP A 81 -8.03 2.07 -12.81
N LEU A 82 -7.34 0.95 -12.56
CA LEU A 82 -6.12 0.89 -11.74
C LEU A 82 -5.00 1.77 -12.31
N GLN A 83 -4.83 1.76 -13.64
CA GLN A 83 -3.90 2.64 -14.35
C GLN A 83 -4.28 4.12 -14.25
N SER A 84 -5.58 4.44 -14.23
CA SER A 84 -6.04 5.80 -13.95
C SER A 84 -5.76 6.18 -12.50
N TRP A 85 -6.04 5.27 -11.55
CA TRP A 85 -5.87 5.49 -10.12
C TRP A 85 -4.41 5.78 -9.77
N VAL A 86 -3.49 4.92 -10.19
CA VAL A 86 -2.05 5.07 -9.87
C VAL A 86 -1.47 6.40 -10.37
N LYS A 87 -1.98 6.93 -11.49
CA LYS A 87 -1.53 8.21 -12.06
C LYS A 87 -1.88 9.42 -11.19
N THR A 88 -3.01 9.36 -10.48
CA THR A 88 -3.52 10.46 -9.64
C THR A 88 -3.34 10.23 -8.14
N ALA A 89 -2.71 9.11 -7.74
CA ALA A 89 -2.41 8.77 -6.36
C ALA A 89 -1.26 9.60 -5.77
N ALA A 90 -1.46 10.91 -5.56
CA ALA A 90 -0.41 11.82 -5.09
C ALA A 90 -0.09 11.68 -3.59
N SER A 91 -1.03 11.17 -2.79
CA SER A 91 -0.88 10.96 -1.35
C SER A 91 -0.37 9.56 -1.04
N PRO A 92 0.62 9.36 -0.14
CA PRO A 92 1.11 8.04 0.26
C PRO A 92 0.01 7.08 0.70
N MET A 93 -0.98 7.56 1.46
CA MET A 93 -2.14 6.77 1.89
C MET A 93 -3.02 6.28 0.74
N ILE A 94 -2.87 6.82 -0.46
CA ILE A 94 -3.59 6.39 -1.66
C ILE A 94 -2.71 5.48 -2.51
N SER A 95 -1.48 5.89 -2.79
CA SER A 95 -0.56 5.11 -3.63
C SER A 95 -0.15 3.80 -2.96
N GLU A 96 0.15 3.83 -1.66
CA GLU A 96 0.75 2.71 -0.93
C GLU A 96 -0.28 1.83 -0.22
N CYS A 97 -1.51 2.30 -0.12
CA CYS A 97 -2.62 1.58 0.48
C CYS A 97 -3.72 1.36 -0.57
N THR A 98 -4.63 2.30 -0.77
CA THR A 98 -5.81 2.18 -1.66
C THR A 98 -5.51 1.51 -3.02
N VAL A 99 -4.59 2.07 -3.80
CA VAL A 99 -4.25 1.57 -5.13
C VAL A 99 -3.55 0.22 -5.03
N ALA A 100 -2.57 0.10 -4.12
CA ALA A 100 -1.78 -1.11 -3.94
C ALA A 100 -2.63 -2.31 -3.49
N TRP A 101 -3.59 -2.11 -2.59
CA TRP A 101 -4.49 -3.15 -2.09
C TRP A 101 -5.39 -3.68 -3.20
N ILE A 102 -6.06 -2.78 -3.93
CA ILE A 102 -7.00 -3.19 -4.97
C ILE A 102 -6.28 -3.77 -6.18
N ALA A 103 -5.09 -3.26 -6.53
CA ALA A 103 -4.26 -3.89 -7.52
C ALA A 103 -3.90 -5.33 -7.11
N ALA A 104 -3.41 -5.54 -5.88
CA ALA A 104 -3.00 -6.84 -5.38
C ALA A 104 -4.16 -7.86 -5.28
N GLU A 105 -5.35 -7.41 -4.90
CA GLU A 105 -6.53 -8.28 -4.81
C GLU A 105 -7.19 -8.54 -6.17
N SER A 106 -6.87 -7.74 -7.20
CA SER A 106 -7.35 -7.96 -8.56
C SER A 106 -6.51 -8.99 -9.32
N LYS A 107 -7.03 -9.50 -10.44
CA LYS A 107 -6.29 -10.39 -11.36
C LYS A 107 -5.08 -9.71 -12.05
N TYR A 108 -4.93 -8.40 -11.93
CA TYR A 108 -3.86 -7.63 -12.58
C TYR A 108 -2.66 -7.36 -11.66
N GLY A 109 -2.72 -7.77 -10.40
CA GLY A 109 -1.75 -7.36 -9.37
C GLY A 109 -0.29 -7.60 -9.74
N TRP A 110 0.06 -8.82 -10.15
CA TRP A 110 1.45 -9.17 -10.52
C TRP A 110 1.95 -8.39 -11.73
N GLU A 111 1.11 -8.24 -12.75
CA GLU A 111 1.44 -7.51 -13.98
C GLU A 111 1.68 -6.02 -13.69
N LEU A 112 0.74 -5.39 -12.99
CA LEU A 112 0.81 -3.97 -12.65
C LEU A 112 1.92 -3.67 -11.67
N ALA A 113 2.17 -4.53 -10.67
CA ALA A 113 3.27 -4.34 -9.74
C ALA A 113 4.62 -4.30 -10.47
N LYS A 114 4.85 -5.22 -11.42
CA LYS A 114 6.06 -5.24 -12.27
C LYS A 114 6.19 -3.98 -13.11
N GLU A 115 5.11 -3.56 -13.76
CA GLU A 115 5.10 -2.33 -14.57
C GLU A 115 5.41 -1.09 -13.71
N TRP A 116 4.78 -0.97 -12.55
CA TRP A 116 4.83 0.24 -11.74
C TRP A 116 6.17 0.47 -11.05
N ILE A 117 6.88 -0.58 -10.61
CA ILE A 117 8.19 -0.42 -9.95
C ILE A 117 9.27 0.18 -10.85
N ASP A 118 9.08 0.17 -12.17
CA ASP A 118 9.99 0.75 -13.16
C ASP A 118 9.65 2.20 -13.52
N SER A 119 8.54 2.73 -13.01
CA SER A 119 8.15 4.11 -13.26
C SER A 119 9.14 5.12 -12.64
N PRO A 120 9.53 6.19 -13.37
CA PRO A 120 10.33 7.26 -12.79
C PRO A 120 9.52 8.12 -11.80
N LYS A 121 8.19 8.12 -11.87
CA LYS A 121 7.32 8.86 -10.95
C LYS A 121 7.25 8.14 -9.60
N GLU A 122 7.71 8.82 -8.54
CA GLU A 122 7.80 8.27 -7.16
C GLU A 122 6.54 7.54 -6.72
N SER A 123 5.38 8.18 -6.84
CA SER A 123 4.11 7.63 -6.35
C SER A 123 3.73 6.33 -7.04
N ILE A 124 4.00 6.19 -8.34
CA ILE A 124 3.71 4.99 -9.11
C ILE A 124 4.67 3.87 -8.69
N ALA A 125 5.98 4.15 -8.61
CA ALA A 125 6.96 3.18 -8.14
C ALA A 125 6.64 2.69 -6.72
N SER A 126 6.28 3.60 -5.81
CA SER A 126 5.82 3.26 -4.47
C SER A 126 4.57 2.36 -4.48
N SER A 127 3.58 2.65 -5.34
CA SER A 127 2.43 1.77 -5.53
C SER A 127 2.83 0.37 -5.98
N GLY A 128 3.78 0.24 -6.91
CA GLY A 128 4.28 -1.07 -7.37
C GLY A 128 4.88 -1.91 -6.23
N TRP A 129 5.78 -1.32 -5.45
CA TRP A 129 6.42 -2.01 -4.31
C TRP A 129 5.43 -2.37 -3.20
N SER A 130 4.48 -1.48 -2.91
CA SER A 130 3.39 -1.78 -1.96
C SER A 130 2.43 -2.85 -2.49
N THR A 131 2.21 -2.92 -3.81
CA THR A 131 1.40 -3.97 -4.45
C THR A 131 2.08 -5.33 -4.29
N PHE A 132 3.39 -5.43 -4.55
CA PHE A 132 4.16 -6.66 -4.26
C PHE A 132 4.06 -7.08 -2.80
N SER A 133 4.22 -6.13 -1.88
CA SER A 133 4.09 -6.42 -0.43
C SER A 133 2.70 -6.96 -0.08
N SER A 134 1.66 -6.41 -0.70
CA SER A 134 0.27 -6.85 -0.53
C SER A 134 0.05 -8.25 -1.13
N LEU A 135 0.53 -8.50 -2.34
CA LEU A 135 0.49 -9.81 -3.01
C LEU A 135 1.13 -10.90 -2.15
N LEU A 136 2.35 -10.67 -1.66
CA LEU A 136 3.06 -11.61 -0.78
C LEU A 136 2.25 -11.96 0.47
N SER A 137 1.45 -11.01 0.97
CA SER A 137 0.66 -11.21 2.19
C SER A 137 -0.63 -11.99 1.97
N ILE A 138 -1.17 -12.08 0.74
CA ILE A 138 -2.47 -12.72 0.45
C ILE A 138 -2.37 -13.95 -0.47
N THR A 139 -1.31 -14.04 -1.28
CA THR A 139 -1.11 -15.11 -2.26
C THR A 139 -0.46 -16.32 -1.60
N THR A 140 -0.91 -17.54 -1.95
CA THR A 140 -0.32 -18.78 -1.44
C THR A 140 1.09 -18.98 -2.00
N ASP A 141 1.93 -19.71 -1.29
CA ASP A 141 3.36 -19.80 -1.60
C ASP A 141 3.63 -20.48 -2.96
N GLU A 142 2.74 -21.39 -3.38
CA GLU A 142 2.82 -22.14 -4.64
C GLU A 142 2.58 -21.24 -5.86
N GLN A 143 1.84 -20.15 -5.68
CA GLN A 143 1.52 -19.19 -6.75
C GLN A 143 2.59 -18.10 -6.90
N ILE A 144 3.56 -18.05 -5.99
CA ILE A 144 4.61 -17.03 -5.99
C ILE A 144 5.82 -17.53 -6.79
N ASP A 145 6.21 -16.76 -7.81
CA ASP A 145 7.47 -16.98 -8.51
C ASP A 145 8.66 -16.58 -7.63
N SER A 146 9.27 -17.57 -6.98
CA SER A 146 10.43 -17.36 -6.11
C SER A 146 11.63 -16.73 -6.84
N GLN A 147 11.83 -17.01 -8.12
CA GLN A 147 12.98 -16.45 -8.85
C GLN A 147 12.78 -14.96 -9.07
N GLU A 148 11.55 -14.55 -9.39
CA GLU A 148 11.20 -13.13 -9.52
C GLU A 148 11.38 -12.38 -8.20
N ILE A 149 10.84 -12.91 -7.10
CA ILE A 149 10.99 -12.28 -5.78
C ILE A 149 12.46 -12.16 -5.38
N LEU A 150 13.27 -13.18 -5.66
CA LEU A 150 14.71 -13.14 -5.39
C LEU A 150 15.44 -12.08 -6.24
N LYS A 151 15.07 -11.89 -7.51
CA LYS A 151 15.60 -10.80 -8.35
C LYS A 151 15.23 -9.44 -7.78
N LEU A 152 13.98 -9.27 -7.33
CA LEU A 152 13.52 -8.03 -6.71
C LEU A 152 14.23 -7.73 -5.39
N LEU A 153 14.50 -8.73 -4.55
CA LEU A 153 15.34 -8.58 -3.35
C LEU A 153 16.74 -8.04 -3.69
N LYS A 154 17.40 -8.59 -4.72
CA LYS A 154 18.71 -8.11 -5.17
C LYS A 154 18.66 -6.69 -5.73
N ARG A 155 17.56 -6.34 -6.41
CA ARG A 155 17.31 -4.95 -6.84
C ARG A 155 17.20 -4.02 -5.64
N VAL A 156 16.45 -4.40 -4.60
CA VAL A 156 16.35 -3.60 -3.38
C VAL A 156 17.73 -3.44 -2.72
N GLU A 157 18.48 -4.53 -2.55
CA GLU A 157 19.84 -4.52 -2.00
C GLU A 157 20.74 -3.47 -2.67
N SER A 158 20.69 -3.39 -4.00
CA SER A 158 21.59 -2.52 -4.79
C SER A 158 21.09 -1.09 -4.99
N THR A 159 19.78 -0.83 -4.87
CA THR A 159 19.18 0.46 -5.29
C THR A 159 18.54 1.24 -4.17
N ILE A 160 18.13 0.63 -3.06
CA ILE A 160 17.27 1.27 -2.05
C ILE A 160 17.82 2.63 -1.60
N HIS A 161 19.09 2.73 -1.22
CA HIS A 161 19.65 3.99 -0.70
C HIS A 161 19.73 5.13 -1.72
N LYS A 162 19.67 4.80 -3.02
CA LYS A 162 19.65 5.76 -4.13
C LYS A 162 18.25 6.06 -4.64
N SER A 163 17.25 5.29 -4.23
CA SER A 163 15.85 5.46 -4.64
C SER A 163 15.22 6.73 -4.07
N GLN A 164 14.08 7.12 -4.64
CA GLN A 164 13.27 8.23 -4.12
C GLN A 164 12.73 7.93 -2.71
N ASN A 165 12.40 8.97 -1.95
CA ASN A 165 12.11 8.90 -0.53
C ASN A 165 11.00 7.89 -0.17
N ARG A 166 9.83 7.96 -0.82
CA ARG A 166 8.74 6.99 -0.57
C ARG A 166 9.03 5.63 -1.19
N VAL A 167 9.80 5.56 -2.27
CA VAL A 167 10.21 4.28 -2.87
C VAL A 167 11.10 3.49 -1.90
N LYS A 168 12.01 4.15 -1.17
CA LYS A 168 12.80 3.54 -0.08
C LYS A 168 11.90 2.87 0.95
N TYR A 169 10.88 3.59 1.40
CA TYR A 169 9.94 3.09 2.40
C TYR A 169 9.22 1.83 1.91
N CYS A 170 8.71 1.85 0.68
CA CYS A 170 8.01 0.70 0.09
C CYS A 170 8.94 -0.47 -0.22
N MET A 171 10.18 -0.22 -0.65
CA MET A 171 11.21 -1.27 -0.83
C MET A 171 11.57 -1.94 0.50
N ASN A 172 11.71 -1.17 1.58
CA ASN A 172 11.90 -1.72 2.93
C ASN A 172 10.70 -2.57 3.36
N GLY A 173 9.49 -2.07 3.11
CA GLY A 173 8.24 -2.82 3.32
C GLY A 173 8.19 -4.13 2.53
N PHE A 174 8.70 -4.14 1.30
CA PHE A 174 8.81 -5.34 0.47
C PHE A 174 9.77 -6.37 1.08
N VAL A 175 10.95 -5.97 1.56
CA VAL A 175 11.88 -6.88 2.24
C VAL A 175 11.22 -7.52 3.47
N ILE A 176 10.53 -6.72 4.28
CA ILE A 176 9.75 -7.21 5.42
C ILE A 176 8.66 -8.18 4.97
N ALA A 177 7.93 -7.87 3.90
CA ALA A 177 6.86 -8.72 3.39
C ALA A 177 7.39 -10.06 2.88
N VAL A 178 8.52 -10.08 2.17
CA VAL A 178 9.16 -11.34 1.75
C VAL A 178 9.58 -12.14 2.98
N GLY A 179 10.31 -11.51 3.91
CA GLY A 179 10.81 -12.17 5.11
C GLY A 179 9.71 -12.72 6.00
N GLY A 180 8.59 -11.99 6.11
CA GLY A 180 7.48 -12.31 6.99
C GLY A 180 6.42 -13.23 6.38
N PHE A 181 6.10 -13.08 5.09
CA PHE A 181 5.00 -13.81 4.46
C PHE A 181 5.44 -14.91 3.50
N TYR A 182 6.72 -14.99 3.12
CA TYR A 182 7.21 -15.99 2.17
C TYR A 182 8.38 -16.81 2.75
N PRO A 183 8.09 -17.87 3.54
CA PRO A 183 9.10 -18.67 4.25
C PRO A 183 10.26 -19.14 3.38
N LYS A 184 10.00 -19.47 2.10
CA LYS A 184 11.02 -19.94 1.15
C LYS A 184 12.18 -18.96 0.96
N LEU A 185 11.96 -17.66 1.16
CA LEU A 185 12.98 -16.62 1.01
C LEU A 185 13.20 -15.80 2.29
N THR A 186 12.80 -16.31 3.46
CA THR A 186 12.99 -15.58 4.73
C THR A 186 14.46 -15.32 5.02
N GLU A 187 15.32 -16.33 4.86
CA GLU A 187 16.75 -16.19 5.15
C GLU A 187 17.43 -15.25 4.14
N GLU A 188 17.06 -15.29 2.86
CA GLU A 188 17.51 -14.33 1.86
C GLU A 188 17.06 -12.90 2.16
N ALA A 189 15.81 -12.71 2.62
CA ALA A 189 15.32 -11.39 3.03
C ALA A 189 16.09 -10.85 4.25
N LEU A 190 16.44 -11.70 5.21
CA LEU A 190 17.28 -11.33 6.37
C LEU A 190 18.69 -10.91 5.95
N LYS A 191 19.32 -11.66 5.03
CA LYS A 191 20.64 -11.28 4.48
C LYS A 191 20.56 -9.93 3.76
N VAL A 192 19.50 -9.70 2.99
CA VAL A 192 19.29 -8.41 2.31
C VAL A 192 19.05 -7.29 3.33
N SER A 193 18.23 -7.51 4.36
CA SER A 193 17.97 -6.50 5.39
C SER A 193 19.25 -6.10 6.14
N GLN A 194 20.12 -7.05 6.45
CA GLN A 194 21.43 -6.80 7.07
C GLN A 194 22.33 -5.93 6.18
N LYS A 195 22.39 -6.24 4.89
CA LYS A 195 23.24 -5.51 3.94
C LYS A 195 22.74 -4.10 3.65
N ILE A 196 21.42 -3.90 3.54
CA ILE A 196 20.86 -2.56 3.36
C ILE A 196 20.98 -1.76 4.66
N GLY A 197 20.90 -2.40 5.82
CA GLY A 197 20.95 -1.71 7.12
C GLY A 197 19.83 -0.67 7.27
N THR A 198 20.09 0.38 8.05
CA THR A 198 19.07 1.41 8.35
C THR A 198 18.65 2.18 7.11
N VAL A 199 17.35 2.14 6.80
CA VAL A 199 16.74 2.90 5.70
C VAL A 199 16.19 4.23 6.21
N ASN A 200 16.84 5.33 5.82
CA ASN A 200 16.40 6.67 6.19
C ASN A 200 15.35 7.21 5.19
N VAL A 201 14.16 7.52 5.69
CA VAL A 201 13.05 8.11 4.94
C VAL A 201 12.56 9.35 5.67
N MET A 202 12.40 10.45 4.96
CA MET A 202 11.67 11.61 5.44
C MET A 202 10.18 11.27 5.53
N THR A 203 9.69 11.05 6.74
CA THR A 203 8.28 10.71 7.05
C THR A 203 7.42 11.97 7.28
N GLY A 204 7.84 13.10 6.69
CA GLY A 204 7.25 14.42 6.87
C GLY A 204 7.44 14.98 8.27
N LYS A 205 6.51 15.82 8.76
CA LYS A 205 6.60 16.44 10.11
C LYS A 205 6.10 15.50 11.19
N THR A 206 6.69 14.31 11.27
CA THR A 206 6.28 13.25 12.20
C THR A 206 7.48 12.70 12.95
N ALA A 207 7.23 12.07 14.11
CA ALA A 207 8.23 11.30 14.83
C ALA A 207 8.28 9.82 14.36
N CYS A 208 7.61 9.50 13.25
CA CYS A 208 7.48 8.13 12.76
C CYS A 208 8.84 7.62 12.26
N LYS A 209 9.23 6.47 12.78
CA LYS A 209 10.45 5.76 12.37
C LYS A 209 10.14 4.75 11.28
N VAL A 210 11.05 4.63 10.32
CA VAL A 210 11.04 3.52 9.38
C VAL A 210 11.34 2.24 10.17
N PRO A 211 10.53 1.18 10.02
CA PRO A 211 10.82 -0.09 10.68
C PRO A 211 12.16 -0.64 10.20
N ASP A 212 13.01 -1.07 11.14
CA ASP A 212 14.17 -1.88 10.79
C ASP A 212 13.70 -3.24 10.26
N ALA A 213 14.10 -3.57 9.03
CA ALA A 213 13.59 -4.75 8.36
C ALA A 213 14.04 -6.06 9.03
N GLU A 214 15.28 -6.12 9.51
CA GLU A 214 15.81 -7.30 10.18
C GLU A 214 15.09 -7.52 11.50
N GLU A 215 15.01 -6.49 12.35
CA GLU A 215 14.33 -6.57 13.64
C GLU A 215 12.85 -6.97 13.47
N TYR A 216 12.18 -6.43 12.44
CA TYR A 216 10.78 -6.74 12.19
C TYR A 216 10.59 -8.21 11.78
N ILE A 217 11.41 -8.72 10.87
CA ILE A 217 11.36 -10.12 10.41
C ILE A 217 11.67 -11.07 11.59
N LEU A 218 12.71 -10.78 12.38
CA LEU A 218 13.07 -11.57 13.56
C LEU A 218 11.97 -11.55 14.62
N LYS A 219 11.30 -10.41 14.83
CA LYS A 219 10.14 -10.31 15.71
C LYS A 219 8.99 -11.19 15.21
N MET A 220 8.69 -11.19 13.90
CA MET A 220 7.69 -12.09 13.32
C MET A 220 8.05 -13.57 13.52
N LYS A 221 9.34 -13.93 13.36
CA LYS A 221 9.89 -15.26 13.64
C LYS A 221 9.66 -15.66 15.10
N LYS A 222 10.03 -14.81 16.05
CA LYS A 222 9.84 -15.04 17.49
C LYS A 222 8.35 -15.21 17.87
N MET A 223 7.45 -14.48 17.21
CA MET A 223 6.01 -14.58 17.45
C MET A 223 5.33 -15.78 16.74
N GLY A 224 6.08 -16.61 16.01
CA GLY A 224 5.51 -17.72 15.22
C GLY A 224 4.51 -17.23 14.16
N ARG A 225 4.83 -16.10 13.50
CA ARG A 225 3.96 -15.48 12.48
C ARG A 225 4.52 -15.55 11.05
N LEU A 226 5.69 -16.15 10.85
CA LEU A 226 6.22 -16.36 9.50
C LEU A 226 5.26 -17.20 8.65
N GLY A 227 5.08 -16.80 7.39
CA GLY A 227 4.20 -17.47 6.44
C GLY A 227 2.71 -17.28 6.70
N LYS A 228 2.29 -16.59 7.78
CA LYS A 228 0.87 -16.33 8.05
C LYS A 228 0.29 -15.33 7.04
N LYS A 229 -0.42 -15.84 6.05
CA LYS A 229 -1.15 -15.03 5.06
C LYS A 229 -2.34 -14.31 5.69
N LYS A 230 -2.69 -13.17 5.12
CA LYS A 230 -3.90 -12.41 5.41
C LYS A 230 -5.04 -12.90 4.53
N LYS A 231 -6.27 -12.63 4.96
CA LYS A 231 -7.48 -12.89 4.17
C LYS A 231 -7.59 -11.93 2.98
N GLU A 232 -7.22 -10.67 3.19
CA GLU A 232 -7.26 -9.59 2.21
C GLU A 232 -6.11 -8.60 2.49
N ALA A 233 -5.74 -7.81 1.49
CA ALA A 233 -4.67 -6.82 1.59
C ALA A 233 -5.18 -5.53 2.23
N ARG A 234 -6.42 -5.15 1.93
CA ARG A 234 -7.08 -3.96 2.46
C ARG A 234 -7.29 -4.01 3.97
N CYS A 235 -7.44 -2.83 4.56
CA CYS A 235 -7.48 -2.56 6.00
C CYS A 235 -8.68 -3.17 6.73
#